data_AF-A0A246FMN7-F1
#
_entry.id   AF-A0A246FMN7-F1
#
_cell.length_a   1.000
_cell.length_b   1.000
_cell.length_c   1.000
_cell.angle_alpha   90.00
_cell.angle_beta   90.00
_cell.angle_gamma   90.00
#
_symmetry.space_group_name_H-M   'P 1'
#
loop_
_entity.id
_entity.type
_entity.pdbx_description
1 polymer ?
#
loop_
_entity_poly.entity_id
_entity_poly.type
_entity_poly.pdbx_seq_one_letter_code
_entity_poly.pdbx_strand_id
1 'polypeptide(L)'
;MVGGPLTDRAHRRGLSGPLRRPPARPRAPASGGQPPTQRGFVPVAKRWVVKRTFAWLACFRRLAVDYEYTPASHVCWLLLANTTMCLNRRIT
;
A
#
# COMPACT_ATOMS: atom_id res chain seq x y z
N MET A 1 -40.17 -19.62 12.37
CA MET A 1 -40.48 -18.31 11.76
C MET A 1 -40.65 -17.35 12.93
N VAL A 2 -39.74 -16.41 13.22
CA VAL A 2 -39.56 -15.12 12.56
C VAL A 2 -38.13 -14.62 12.82
N GLY A 3 -37.44 -14.14 11.78
CA GLY A 3 -36.10 -13.57 11.87
C GLY A 3 -36.10 -12.16 12.47
N GLY A 4 -35.19 -11.92 13.42
CA GLY A 4 -34.84 -10.56 13.86
C GLY A 4 -33.72 -10.00 12.96
N PRO A 5 -33.76 -8.71 12.59
CA PRO A 5 -32.79 -8.14 11.66
C PRO A 5 -31.40 -8.11 12.29
N LEU A 6 -30.47 -8.73 11.59
CA LEU A 6 -29.08 -8.90 11.96
C LEU A 6 -28.31 -7.62 11.59
N THR A 7 -28.66 -6.45 12.14
CA THR A 7 -27.93 -5.19 11.90
C THR A 7 -28.47 -4.04 12.78
N ASP A 8 -27.76 -3.70 13.86
CA ASP A 8 -27.70 -2.32 14.41
C ASP A 8 -26.64 -2.22 15.54
N ARG A 9 -26.45 -3.30 16.32
CA ARG A 9 -25.57 -3.26 17.51
C ARG A 9 -24.09 -3.01 17.23
N ALA A 10 -23.60 -3.30 16.02
CA ALA A 10 -22.21 -3.08 15.65
C ALA A 10 -21.88 -1.59 15.38
N HIS A 11 -22.88 -0.77 15.04
CA HIS A 11 -22.62 0.61 14.60
C HIS A 11 -22.52 1.62 15.76
N ARG A 12 -23.04 1.28 16.96
CA ARG A 12 -23.09 2.19 18.12
C ARG A 12 -21.83 2.19 18.99
N ARG A 13 -20.93 1.21 18.87
CA ARG A 13 -19.70 1.16 19.68
C ARG A 13 -18.51 1.80 18.97
N GLY A 14 -18.45 3.13 19.04
CA GLY A 14 -17.19 3.82 19.25
C GLY A 14 -16.44 4.33 18.02
N LEU A 15 -16.99 5.37 17.38
CA LEU A 15 -16.20 6.36 16.62
C LEU A 15 -16.11 7.73 17.32
N SER A 16 -16.79 7.91 18.46
CA SER A 16 -16.87 9.17 19.20
C SER A 16 -15.80 9.36 20.30
N GLY A 17 -14.86 8.41 20.44
CA GLY A 17 -13.74 8.55 21.37
C GLY A 17 -12.59 9.35 20.76
N PRO A 18 -11.86 10.17 21.55
CA PRO A 18 -10.69 10.88 21.04
C PRO A 18 -9.67 9.87 20.51
N LEU A 19 -9.31 9.99 19.23
CA LEU A 19 -8.29 9.17 18.59
C LEU A 19 -6.98 9.34 19.37
N ARG A 20 -6.59 8.33 20.16
CA ARG A 20 -5.25 8.27 20.76
C ARG A 20 -4.25 8.35 19.61
N ARG A 21 -3.54 9.47 19.50
CA ARG A 21 -2.46 9.60 18.52
C ARG A 21 -1.42 8.53 18.87
N PRO A 22 -1.08 7.62 17.93
CA PRO A 22 0.00 6.68 18.18
C PRO A 22 1.30 7.46 18.45
N PRO A 23 2.23 6.91 19.25
CA PRO A 23 3.49 7.57 19.53
C PRO A 23 4.21 7.90 18.21
N ALA A 24 4.83 9.08 18.16
CA ALA A 24 5.59 9.51 17.00
C ALA A 24 6.66 8.44 16.68
N ARG A 25 6.52 7.77 15.53
CA ARG A 25 7.57 6.86 15.06
C ARG A 25 8.80 7.71 14.74
N PRO A 26 10.01 7.29 15.15
CA PRO A 26 11.23 7.95 14.74
C PRO A 26 11.24 8.13 13.22
N ARG A 27 11.53 9.35 12.75
CA ARG A 27 11.72 9.61 11.32
C ARG A 27 12.88 8.73 10.86
N ALA A 28 12.63 7.86 9.89
CA ALA A 28 13.69 7.12 9.25
C ALA A 28 14.67 8.12 8.62
N PRO A 29 15.99 7.82 8.60
CA PRO A 29 16.95 8.67 7.91
C PRO A 29 16.52 8.88 6.46
N ALA A 30 16.70 10.11 5.98
CA ALA A 30 16.37 10.49 4.61
C ALA A 30 17.09 9.58 3.62
N SER A 31 16.36 9.18 2.59
CA SER A 31 16.65 8.12 1.66
C SER A 31 18.07 8.14 1.07
N GLY A 32 18.79 7.02 1.23
CA GLY A 32 19.55 6.45 0.12
C GLY A 32 20.94 7.01 -0.17
N GLY A 33 21.80 7.10 0.84
CA GLY A 33 23.25 7.19 0.66
C GLY A 33 23.96 6.52 1.83
N GLN A 34 25.04 5.78 1.58
CA GLN A 34 25.89 5.32 2.67
C GLN A 34 26.29 6.54 3.51
N PRO A 35 26.11 6.52 4.85
CA PRO A 35 26.81 7.50 5.66
C PRO A 35 28.31 7.34 5.37
N PRO A 36 29.07 8.45 5.22
CA PRO A 36 30.45 8.43 4.72
C PRO A 36 31.40 7.52 5.53
N THR A 37 30.98 7.11 6.72
CA THR A 37 31.74 6.31 7.68
C THR A 37 31.50 4.80 7.56
N GLN A 38 30.46 4.31 6.87
CA GLN A 38 30.09 2.89 6.91
C GLN A 38 30.37 2.19 5.56
N ARG A 39 31.45 1.40 5.48
CA ARG A 39 31.77 0.54 4.33
C ARG A 39 30.97 -0.76 4.43
N GLY A 40 30.07 -1.02 3.48
CA GLY A 40 29.29 -2.27 3.41
C GLY A 40 27.80 -2.07 3.09
N PHE A 41 27.05 -3.17 3.00
CA PHE A 41 25.61 -3.14 2.73
C PHE A 41 24.84 -2.65 3.97
N VAL A 42 24.17 -1.50 3.85
CA VAL A 42 23.30 -0.95 4.91
C VAL A 42 21.85 -1.30 4.60
N PRO A 43 21.17 -2.15 5.41
CA PRO A 43 19.77 -2.47 5.20
C PRO A 43 18.89 -1.23 5.34
N VAL A 44 18.26 -0.80 4.25
CA VAL A 44 17.29 0.30 4.29
C VAL A 44 15.96 -0.23 4.81
N ALA A 45 15.50 0.35 5.93
CA ALA A 45 14.21 0.03 6.51
C ALA A 45 13.09 0.15 5.47
N LYS A 46 12.21 -0.86 5.38
CA LYS A 46 11.05 -0.93 4.47
C LYS A 46 11.39 -0.98 2.97
N ARG A 47 12.63 -1.25 2.56
CA ARG A 47 12.98 -1.50 1.14
C ARG A 47 12.11 -2.58 0.48
N TRP A 48 11.66 -3.56 1.27
CA TRP A 48 10.77 -4.62 0.80
C TRP A 48 9.42 -4.10 0.29
N VAL A 49 8.93 -2.97 0.79
CA VAL A 49 7.62 -2.41 0.38
C VAL A 49 7.66 -2.03 -1.09
N VAL A 50 8.70 -1.30 -1.51
CA VAL A 50 8.89 -0.90 -2.91
C VAL A 50 9.05 -2.11 -3.82
N LYS A 51 9.91 -3.07 -3.43
CA LYS A 51 10.12 -4.30 -4.21
C LYS A 51 8.83 -5.12 -4.35
N ARG A 52 8.02 -5.18 -3.30
CA ARG A 52 6.74 -5.89 -3.32
C ARG A 52 5.77 -5.26 -4.32
N THR A 53 5.69 -3.94 -4.37
CA THR A 53 4.85 -3.25 -5.37
C THR A 53 5.27 -3.64 -6.78
N PHE A 54 6.57 -3.62 -7.10
CA PHE A 54 7.05 -4.04 -8.42
C PHE A 54 6.77 -5.52 -8.72
N ALA A 55 6.90 -6.40 -7.72
CA ALA A 55 6.55 -7.82 -7.89
C ALA A 55 5.07 -8.02 -8.23
N TRP A 56 4.16 -7.24 -7.66
CA TRP A 56 2.73 -7.30 -8.00
C TRP A 56 2.43 -6.69 -9.37
N LEU A 57 3.10 -5.58 -9.73
CA LEU A 57 2.93 -4.97 -11.05
C LEU A 57 3.36 -5.91 -12.18
N ALA A 58 4.36 -6.78 -11.95
CA ALA A 58 4.77 -7.81 -12.91
C ALA A 58 3.67 -8.85 -13.21
N CYS A 59 2.67 -9.03 -12.34
CA CYS A 59 1.53 -9.90 -12.60
C CYS A 59 0.51 -9.28 -13.59
N PHE A 60 0.56 -7.96 -13.81
CA PHE A 60 -0.25 -7.31 -14.81
C PHE A 60 0.48 -7.36 -16.15
N ARG A 61 0.03 -8.23 -17.06
CA ARG A 61 0.67 -8.45 -18.37
C ARG A 61 1.04 -7.15 -19.08
N ARG A 62 0.16 -6.14 -19.02
CA ARG A 62 0.33 -4.85 -19.70
C ARG A 62 1.38 -3.92 -19.09
N LEU A 63 1.74 -4.13 -17.81
CA LEU A 63 2.76 -3.35 -17.10
C LEU A 63 4.09 -4.10 -16.97
N ALA A 64 4.12 -5.40 -17.32
CA ALA A 64 5.33 -6.21 -17.31
C ALA A 64 6.28 -5.86 -18.46
N VAL A 65 5.74 -5.36 -19.57
CA VAL A 65 6.47 -4.89 -20.75
C VAL A 65 5.86 -3.54 -21.14
N ASP A 66 6.69 -2.59 -21.56
CA ASP A 66 6.25 -1.26 -21.98
C ASP A 66 5.50 -1.35 -23.32
N TYR A 67 4.18 -1.58 -23.26
CA TYR A 67 3.32 -1.63 -24.45
C TYR A 67 2.79 -0.27 -24.90
N GLU A 68 2.81 0.71 -24.01
CA GLU A 68 2.13 1.98 -24.22
C GLU A 68 3.00 2.98 -24.97
N TYR A 69 2.45 3.62 -26.00
CA TYR A 69 3.16 4.61 -26.81
C TYR A 69 3.41 5.92 -26.05
N THR A 70 2.51 6.27 -25.12
CA THR A 70 2.61 7.52 -24.34
C THR A 70 2.78 7.23 -22.85
N PRO A 71 3.54 8.08 -22.14
CA PRO A 71 3.69 7.95 -20.69
C PRO A 71 2.36 8.16 -19.95
N ALA A 72 1.46 8.98 -20.49
CA ALA A 72 0.13 9.22 -19.91
C ALA A 72 -0.72 7.94 -19.87
N SER A 73 -0.71 7.17 -20.97
CA SER A 73 -1.39 5.87 -21.01
C SER A 73 -0.80 4.90 -19.99
N HIS A 74 0.53 4.85 -19.87
CA HIS A 74 1.20 3.98 -18.90
C HIS A 74 0.84 4.33 -17.45
N VAL A 75 0.78 5.63 -17.11
CA VAL A 75 0.33 6.10 -15.79
C VAL A 75 -1.11 5.67 -15.50
N CYS A 76 -2.01 5.76 -16.49
CA CYS A 76 -3.41 5.35 -16.35
C CYS A 76 -3.51 3.85 -15.98
N TRP A 77 -2.76 2.99 -16.67
CA TRP A 77 -2.72 1.55 -16.36
C TRP A 77 -2.16 1.25 -14.97
N LEU A 78 -1.16 2.00 -14.53
CA LEU A 78 -0.57 1.83 -13.21
C LEU A 78 -1.58 2.17 -12.09
N LEU A 79 -2.38 3.23 -12.27
CA LEU A 79 -3.46 3.59 -11.35
C LEU A 79 -4.57 2.53 -11.33
N LEU A 80 -4.92 1.98 -12.50
CA LEU A 80 -5.92 0.92 -12.61
C LEU A 80 -5.48 -0.35 -11.89
N ALA A 81 -4.23 -0.79 -12.10
CA ALA A 81 -3.65 -1.94 -11.41
C ALA A 81 -3.67 -1.77 -9.87
N ASN A 82 -3.30 -0.58 -9.37
CA ASN A 82 -3.37 -0.26 -7.95
C ASN A 82 -4.80 -0.35 -7.40
N THR A 83 -5.77 0.17 -8.15
CA THR A 83 -7.20 0.12 -7.76
C THR A 83 -7.70 -1.32 -7.67
N THR A 84 -7.40 -2.16 -8.67
CA THR A 84 -7.76 -3.58 -8.67
C THR A 84 -7.18 -4.32 -7.46
N MET A 85 -5.91 -4.09 -7.12
CA MET A 85 -5.28 -4.69 -5.94
C MET A 85 -5.96 -4.29 -4.63
N CYS A 86 -6.32 -3.01 -4.49
CA CYS A 86 -7.04 -2.51 -3.31
C CYS A 86 -8.44 -3.13 -3.17
N LEU A 87 -9.16 -3.29 -4.28
CA LEU A 87 -10.50 -3.87 -4.29
C LEU A 87 -10.48 -5.38 -3.98
N ASN A 88 -9.59 -6.14 -4.60
CA ASN A 88 -9.48 -7.58 -4.38
C ASN A 88 -9.14 -7.92 -2.92
N ARG A 89 -8.34 -7.07 -2.26
CA ARG A 89 -8.01 -7.24 -0.83
C ARG A 89 -9.17 -6.95 0.11
N ARG A 90 -10.15 -6.15 -0.30
CA ARG A 90 -11.30 -5.76 0.55
C ARG A 90 -12.48 -6.72 0.48
N ILE A 91 -12.61 -7.44 -0.62
CA ILE A 91 -13.74 -8.33 -0.89
C ILE A 91 -13.50 -9.74 -0.30
N THR A 92 -12.25 -10.06 0.05
CA THR A 92 -11.85 -11.28 0.79
C THR A 92 -11.68 -10.95 2.27
#